data_AF-A0A7C0VIB8-F1
#
_entry.id   AF-A0A7C0VIB8-F1
#
_cell.length_a   1.000
_cell.length_b   1.000
_cell.length_c   1.000
_cell.angle_alpha   90.00
_cell.angle_beta   90.00
_cell.angle_gamma   90.00
#
_symmetry.space_group_name_H-M   'P 1'
#
loop_
_entity.id
_entity.type
_entity.pdbx_description
1 polymer ?
#
loop_
_entity_poly.entity_id
_entity_poly.type
_entity_poly.pdbx_seq_one_letter_code
_entity_poly.pdbx_strand_id
1 'polypeptide(L)'
;MGFFNSGLFWFIEGILACLAVRGIKIWAEDRGLILRWWKWLYVFAWFTLAGFTLAFIGTSLGENEPIAALRGGILFGIITIILGVGGWRWLTLSKRKD
;
A
#
# COMPACT_ATOMS: atom_id res chain seq x y z
N MET A 1 6.75 24.12 10.37
CA MET A 1 5.99 22.89 10.69
C MET A 1 5.83 22.10 9.39
N GLY A 2 6.41 20.91 9.33
CA GLY A 2 6.51 20.12 8.09
C GLY A 2 5.15 19.61 7.61
N PHE A 3 4.87 19.77 6.31
CA PHE A 3 3.65 19.29 5.64
C PHE A 3 3.34 17.82 5.97
N PHE A 4 4.36 16.98 6.09
CA PHE A 4 4.23 15.54 6.39
C PHE A 4 3.77 15.22 7.83
N ASN A 5 3.87 16.17 8.75
CA ASN A 5 3.31 16.07 10.09
C ASN A 5 1.95 16.78 10.23
N SER A 6 1.39 17.29 9.12
CA SER A 6 0.12 18.01 9.14
C SER A 6 -1.07 17.06 9.03
N GLY A 7 -2.20 17.43 9.64
CA GLY A 7 -3.46 16.69 9.48
C GLY A 7 -3.94 16.60 8.02
N LEU A 8 -3.55 17.55 7.17
CA LEU A 8 -3.87 17.55 5.74
C LEU A 8 -3.20 16.37 5.02
N PHE A 9 -1.94 16.07 5.35
CA PHE A 9 -1.21 14.94 4.77
C PHE A 9 -1.93 13.62 5.08
N TRP A 10 -2.24 13.38 6.35
CA TRP A 10 -2.97 12.19 6.79
C TRP A 10 -4.38 12.10 6.20
N PHE A 11 -5.06 13.23 6.02
CA PHE A 11 -6.37 13.26 5.37
C PHE A 11 -6.31 12.84 3.88
N ILE A 12 -5.33 13.37 3.13
CA ILE A 12 -5.13 12.99 1.72
C ILE A 12 -4.75 11.52 1.62
N GLU A 13 -3.85 11.04 2.47
CA GLU A 13 -3.46 9.64 2.52
C GLU A 13 -4.68 8.73 2.79
N GLY A 14 -5.55 9.11 3.73
CA GLY A 14 -6.79 8.38 4.02
C GLY A 14 -7.77 8.31 2.83
N ILE A 15 -7.90 9.40 2.05
CA ILE A 15 -8.71 9.38 0.81
C ILE A 15 -8.10 8.40 -0.20
N LEU A 16 -6.78 8.48 -0.42
CA LEU A 16 -6.09 7.58 -1.33
C LEU A 16 -6.24 6.11 -0.89
N ALA A 17 -6.23 5.85 0.42
CA ALA A 17 -6.49 4.53 0.98
C ALA A 17 -7.88 4.01 0.64
N CYS A 18 -8.91 4.83 0.84
CA CYS A 18 -10.29 4.45 0.51
C CYS A 18 -10.45 4.16 -0.99
N LEU A 19 -9.85 4.99 -1.85
CA LEU A 19 -9.88 4.80 -3.30
C LEU A 19 -9.14 3.52 -3.73
N ALA A 20 -7.98 3.23 -3.14
CA ALA A 20 -7.21 2.03 -3.43
C ALA A 20 -7.98 0.76 -3.04
N VAL A 21 -8.55 0.71 -1.84
CA VAL A 21 -9.36 -0.44 -1.38
C VAL A 21 -10.58 -0.65 -2.28
N ARG A 22 -11.28 0.44 -2.63
CA ARG A 22 -12.42 0.38 -3.55
C ARG A 22 -12.01 -0.09 -4.95
N GLY A 23 -10.88 0.40 -5.46
CA GLY A 23 -10.34 -0.01 -6.76
C GLY A 23 -10.00 -1.50 -6.80
N ILE A 24 -9.38 -2.03 -5.74
CA ILE A 24 -9.08 -3.46 -5.64
C ILE A 24 -10.37 -4.30 -5.57
N LYS A 25 -11.40 -3.81 -4.86
CA LYS A 25 -12.71 -4.48 -4.82
C LYS A 25 -13.34 -4.58 -6.20
N ILE A 26 -13.45 -3.45 -6.90
CA ILE A 26 -14.02 -3.40 -8.25
C ILE A 26 -13.22 -4.31 -9.20
N TRP A 27 -11.89 -4.22 -9.16
CA TRP A 27 -11.02 -5.10 -9.96
C TRP A 27 -11.27 -6.60 -9.68
N ALA A 28 -11.44 -6.98 -8.41
CA ALA A 28 -11.70 -8.38 -8.05
C ALA A 28 -13.07 -8.84 -8.57
N GLU A 29 -14.09 -7.99 -8.47
CA GLU A 29 -15.44 -8.25 -8.99
C GLU A 29 -15.44 -8.39 -10.52
N ASP A 30 -14.77 -7.49 -11.24
CA ASP A 30 -14.64 -7.52 -12.70
C ASP A 30 -13.94 -8.80 -13.19
N ARG A 31 -13.03 -9.36 -12.38
CA ARG A 31 -12.32 -10.62 -12.69
C ARG A 31 -13.02 -11.87 -12.16
N GLY A 32 -14.18 -11.74 -11.53
CA GLY A 32 -14.90 -12.85 -10.90
C GLY A 32 -14.11 -13.53 -9.78
N LEU A 33 -13.18 -12.82 -9.14
CA LEU A 33 -12.34 -13.34 -8.07
C LEU A 33 -13.06 -13.24 -6.73
N ILE A 34 -13.31 -14.38 -6.07
CA ILE A 34 -13.82 -14.39 -4.70
C ILE A 34 -12.62 -14.32 -3.75
N LEU A 35 -12.32 -13.13 -3.24
CA LEU A 35 -11.30 -12.91 -2.23
C LEU A 35 -11.82 -13.32 -0.85
N ARG A 36 -11.29 -14.41 -0.29
CA ARG A 36 -11.51 -14.79 1.12
C ARG A 36 -11.02 -13.67 2.05
N TRP A 37 -11.59 -13.59 3.25
CA TRP A 37 -11.25 -12.52 4.20
C TRP A 37 -9.74 -12.40 4.49
N TRP A 38 -8.99 -13.51 4.57
CA TRP A 38 -7.53 -13.48 4.77
C TRP A 38 -6.78 -12.81 3.61
N LYS A 39 -7.31 -12.90 2.37
CA LYS A 39 -6.75 -12.19 1.21
C LYS A 39 -7.02 -10.68 1.32
N TRP A 40 -8.14 -10.29 1.91
CA TRP A 40 -8.40 -8.89 2.26
C TRP A 40 -7.46 -8.38 3.36
N LEU A 41 -7.17 -9.20 4.37
CA LEU A 41 -6.16 -8.85 5.39
C LEU A 41 -4.78 -8.64 4.75
N TYR A 42 -4.40 -9.49 3.79
CA TYR A 42 -3.16 -9.32 3.04
C TYR A 42 -3.13 -8.00 2.26
N VAL A 43 -4.20 -7.70 1.51
CA VAL A 43 -4.33 -6.43 0.76
C VAL A 43 -4.23 -5.24 1.69
N PHE A 44 -4.89 -5.29 2.85
CA PHE A 44 -4.84 -4.25 3.86
C PHE A 44 -3.43 -4.07 4.41
N ALA A 45 -2.78 -5.14 4.85
CA ALA A 45 -1.41 -5.10 5.36
C ALA A 45 -0.41 -4.56 4.32
N TRP A 46 -0.57 -4.98 3.05
CA TRP A 46 0.24 -4.48 1.95
C TRP A 46 0.03 -2.97 1.72
N PHE A 47 -1.22 -2.51 1.74
CA PHE A 47 -1.55 -1.10 1.57
C PHE A 47 -0.99 -0.25 2.73
N THR A 48 -1.13 -0.71 3.97
CA THR A 48 -0.55 -0.04 5.15
C THR A 48 0.98 0.05 5.06
N LEU A 49 1.66 -1.00 4.56
CA LEU A 49 3.10 -0.95 4.34
C LEU A 49 3.48 0.07 3.25
N ALA A 50 2.69 0.16 2.18
CA ALA A 50 2.91 1.15 1.12
C ALA A 50 2.74 2.59 1.65
N GLY A 51 1.67 2.85 2.41
CA GLY A 51 1.43 4.12 3.09
C GLY A 51 2.55 4.47 4.08
N PHE A 52 2.95 3.52 4.91
CA PHE A 52 4.09 3.66 5.84
C PHE A 52 5.39 4.00 5.11
N THR A 53 5.67 3.36 3.98
CA THR A 53 6.87 3.63 3.18
C THR A 53 6.88 5.08 2.68
N LEU A 54 5.75 5.57 2.17
CA LEU A 54 5.61 6.95 1.70
C LEU A 54 5.71 7.96 2.84
N ALA A 55 5.04 7.68 3.96
CA ALA A 55 5.10 8.52 5.17
C ALA A 55 6.52 8.57 5.74
N PHE A 56 7.25 7.45 5.76
CA PHE A 56 8.64 7.38 6.19
C PHE A 56 9.53 8.26 5.30
N ILE A 57 9.45 8.10 3.98
CA ILE A 57 10.23 8.91 3.03
C ILE A 57 9.92 10.40 3.21
N GLY A 58 8.64 10.76 3.24
CA GLY A 58 8.20 12.15 3.39
C GLY A 58 8.66 12.78 4.70
N THR A 59 8.55 12.04 5.81
CA THR A 59 8.98 12.51 7.13
C THR A 59 10.49 12.68 7.19
N SER A 60 11.28 11.69 6.75
CA SER A 60 12.73 11.80 6.71
C SER A 60 13.23 12.94 5.82
N LEU A 61 12.57 13.20 4.69
CA LEU A 61 12.87 14.38 3.86
C LEU A 61 12.51 15.68 4.58
N GLY A 62 11.37 15.72 5.29
CA GLY A 62 10.97 16.88 6.09
C GLY A 62 11.88 17.17 7.28
N GLU A 63 12.59 16.16 7.78
CA GLU A 63 13.55 16.26 8.88
C GLU A 63 15.00 16.52 8.41
N ASN A 64 15.20 16.82 7.12
CA ASN A 64 16.54 17.01 6.51
C ASN A 64 17.47 15.79 6.62
N GLU A 65 16.90 14.57 6.61
CA GLU A 65 17.62 13.30 6.65
C GLU A 65 17.48 12.54 5.31
N PRO A 66 18.05 13.06 4.19
CA PRO A 66 17.85 12.48 2.86
C PRO A 66 18.48 11.09 2.71
N ILE A 67 19.54 10.80 3.46
CA ILE A 67 20.20 9.48 3.44
C ILE A 67 19.28 8.44 4.10
N ALA A 68 18.60 8.78 5.18
CA ALA A 68 17.61 7.91 5.82
C ALA A 68 16.41 7.69 4.89
N ALA A 69 15.90 8.76 4.27
CA ALA A 69 14.81 8.70 3.30
C ALA A 69 15.15 7.76 2.12
N LEU A 70 16.36 7.87 1.57
CA LEU A 70 16.80 7.02 0.47
C LEU A 70 16.95 5.56 0.90
N ARG A 71 17.68 5.28 1.98
CA ARG A 71 17.96 3.91 2.42
C ARG A 71 16.71 3.19 2.88
N GLY A 72 15.90 3.83 3.72
CA GLY A 72 14.63 3.27 4.19
C GLY A 72 13.61 3.18 3.06
N GLY A 73 13.54 4.18 2.17
CA GLY A 73 12.67 4.16 1.00
C GLY A 73 13.01 3.02 0.04
N ILE A 74 14.28 2.74 -0.22
CA ILE A 74 14.71 1.58 -1.01
C ILE A 74 14.34 0.28 -0.30
N LEU A 75 14.65 0.15 0.99
CA LEU A 75 14.40 -1.08 1.75
C LEU A 75 12.90 -1.41 1.80
N PHE A 76 12.08 -0.49 2.32
CA PHE A 76 10.65 -0.69 2.46
C PHE A 76 9.95 -0.69 1.09
N GLY A 77 10.43 0.09 0.13
CA GLY A 77 9.92 0.12 -1.24
C GLY A 77 10.11 -1.21 -1.96
N ILE A 78 11.31 -1.80 -1.89
CA ILE A 78 11.57 -3.13 -2.49
C ILE A 78 10.66 -4.19 -1.86
N ILE A 79 10.54 -4.21 -0.53
CA ILE A 79 9.66 -5.17 0.17
C ILE A 79 8.21 -4.97 -0.29
N THR A 80 7.75 -3.73 -0.35
CA THR A 80 6.40 -3.38 -0.80
C THR A 80 6.15 -3.85 -2.24
N ILE A 81 7.10 -3.64 -3.16
CA ILE A 81 6.97 -4.07 -4.57
C ILE A 81 6.93 -5.60 -4.65
N ILE A 82 7.83 -6.30 -3.96
CA ILE A 82 7.88 -7.77 -3.99
C ILE A 82 6.57 -8.35 -3.46
N LEU A 83 6.07 -7.83 -2.34
CA LEU A 83 4.78 -8.24 -1.80
C LEU A 83 3.64 -7.87 -2.76
N GLY A 84 3.66 -6.70 -3.39
CA GLY A 84 2.62 -6.30 -4.33
C GLY A 84 2.53 -7.24 -5.54
N VAL A 85 3.68 -7.56 -6.15
CA VAL A 85 3.76 -8.46 -7.30
C VAL A 85 3.45 -9.90 -6.91
N GLY A 86 4.03 -10.40 -5.81
CA GLY A 86 3.79 -11.75 -5.33
C GLY A 86 2.34 -11.96 -4.89
N GLY A 87 1.82 -11.00 -4.13
CA GLY A 87 0.43 -10.92 -3.70
C GLY A 87 -0.53 -10.90 -4.88
N TRP A 88 -0.29 -10.06 -5.88
CA TRP A 88 -1.11 -10.01 -7.10
C TRP A 88 -1.23 -11.38 -7.77
N ARG A 89 -0.09 -12.07 -7.98
CA ARG A 89 -0.07 -13.42 -8.55
C ARG A 89 -0.90 -14.37 -7.68
N TRP A 90 -0.72 -14.35 -6.37
CA TRP A 90 -1.46 -15.19 -5.43
C TRP A 90 -2.97 -14.89 -5.38
N LEU A 91 -3.37 -13.63 -5.48
CA LEU A 91 -4.77 -13.22 -5.54
C LEU A 91 -5.43 -13.74 -6.83
N THR A 92 -4.72 -13.67 -7.97
CA THR A 92 -5.23 -14.14 -9.26
C THR A 92 -5.29 -15.66 -9.42
N LEU A 93 -4.55 -16.43 -8.61
CA LEU A 93 -4.68 -17.90 -8.55
C LEU A 93 -6.02 -18.35 -7.95
N SER A 94 -6.80 -17.44 -7.38
CA SER A 94 -8.18 -17.68 -6.91
C SER A 94 -9.17 -17.78 -8.07
N LYS A 95 -8.88 -18.55 -9.12
CA LYS A 95 -9.90 -18.83 -10.14
C LYS A 95 -10.96 -19.77 -9.58
N ARG A 96 -12.20 -19.52 -10.00
CA ARG A 96 -13.43 -20.24 -9.66
C ARG A 96 -13.18 -21.75 -9.75
N LYS A 97 -13.42 -22.45 -8.65
CA LYS A 97 -13.64 -23.89 -8.66
C LYS A 97 -15.05 -24.07 -9.22
N ASP A 98 -15.16 -24.25 -10.53
CA ASP A 98 -16.31 -24.96 -11.07
C ASP A 98 -16.20 -26.44 -10.64
#